data_AF-A0AAV0KDQ6-F1
#
_entry.id   AF-A0AAV0KDQ6-F1
#
_cell.length_a   1.000
_cell.length_b   1.000
_cell.length_c   1.000
_cell.angle_alpha   90.00
_cell.angle_beta   90.00
_cell.angle_gamma   90.00
#
_symmetry.space_group_name_H-M   'P 1'
#
loop_
_entity.id
_entity.type
_entity.pdbx_description
1 polymer ?
#
loop_
_entity_poly.entity_id
_entity_poly.type
_entity_poly.pdbx_seq_one_letter_code
_entity_poly.pdbx_strand_id
1 'polypeptide(L)'
;MKLEKANLVSWCRQLAQSGGLDNVLELVDERLKGEYDKEQASLCINLALLCLQKMPELRPDIGDIVRILRGEMEVPPLPFEFSPSPPPPSKLFHKSRRKQRANGDNNTSTE
;
A
#
# COMPACT_ATOMS: atom_id res chain seq x y z
N MET A 1 -12.49 -30.14 8.87
CA MET A 1 -12.09 -29.30 7.71
C MET A 1 -10.61 -29.53 7.46
N LYS A 2 -10.22 -30.10 6.32
CA LYS A 2 -8.81 -30.27 5.95
C LYS A 2 -8.27 -28.91 5.54
N LEU A 3 -7.33 -28.37 6.33
CA LEU A 3 -6.57 -27.17 5.99
C LEU A 3 -5.52 -27.55 4.95
N GLU A 4 -5.94 -27.81 3.70
CA GLU A 4 -5.02 -27.90 2.58
C GLU A 4 -4.43 -26.50 2.33
N LYS A 5 -3.29 -26.23 2.97
CA LYS A 5 -2.44 -25.03 2.83
C LYS A 5 -3.23 -23.73 2.60
N ALA A 6 -3.93 -23.26 3.63
CA ALA A 6 -4.50 -21.93 3.63
C ALA A 6 -3.38 -20.87 3.57
N ASN A 7 -3.38 -20.04 2.52
CA ASN A 7 -2.48 -18.90 2.42
C ASN A 7 -3.24 -17.64 2.86
N LEU A 8 -2.86 -17.12 4.02
CA LEU A 8 -3.48 -15.94 4.65
C LEU A 8 -3.50 -14.75 3.69
N VAL A 9 -2.39 -14.48 3.00
CA VAL A 9 -2.29 -13.35 2.07
C VAL A 9 -3.26 -13.49 0.91
N SER A 10 -3.41 -14.70 0.33
CA SER A 10 -4.36 -14.93 -0.76
C SER A 10 -5.80 -14.76 -0.32
N TRP A 11 -6.12 -15.19 0.91
CA TRP A 11 -7.45 -15.03 1.49
C TRP A 11 -7.77 -13.56 1.76
N CYS A 12 -6.84 -12.82 2.40
CA CYS A 12 -6.97 -11.39 2.63
C CYS A 12 -7.18 -10.59 1.33
N ARG A 13 -6.42 -10.95 0.27
CA ARG A 13 -6.55 -10.29 -1.04
C ARG A 13 -7.90 -10.55 -1.69
N GLN A 14 -8.41 -11.79 -1.62
CA GLN A 14 -9.72 -12.13 -2.17
C GLN A 14 -10.83 -11.34 -1.46
N LEU A 15 -10.82 -11.32 -0.13
CA LEU A 15 -11.77 -10.56 0.69
C LEU A 15 -11.76 -9.06 0.37
N ALA A 16 -10.58 -8.47 0.25
CA ALA A 16 -10.43 -7.06 -0.09
C ALA A 16 -10.94 -6.72 -1.51
N GLN A 17 -10.91 -7.68 -2.44
CA GLN A 17 -11.36 -7.49 -3.83
C GLN A 17 -12.86 -7.74 -4.01
N SER A 18 -13.46 -8.68 -3.26
CA SER A 18 -14.86 -9.08 -3.43
C SER A 18 -15.87 -8.15 -2.77
N GLY A 19 -15.45 -7.34 -1.80
CA GLY A 19 -16.39 -6.70 -0.87
C GLY A 19 -16.23 -5.20 -0.63
N GLY A 20 -15.24 -4.55 -1.25
CA GLY A 20 -14.91 -3.16 -0.92
C GLY A 20 -14.40 -3.01 0.51
N LEU A 21 -14.21 -1.76 0.95
CA LEU A 21 -13.57 -1.41 2.23
C LEU A 21 -14.32 -1.93 3.47
N ASP A 22 -15.63 -2.19 3.36
CA ASP A 22 -16.48 -2.60 4.50
C ASP A 22 -16.36 -4.09 4.85
N ASN A 23 -15.96 -4.94 3.89
CA ASN A 23 -15.85 -6.39 4.11
C ASN A 23 -14.49 -6.83 4.65
N VAL A 24 -13.53 -5.91 4.82
CA VAL A 24 -12.21 -6.25 5.37
C VAL A 24 -12.30 -6.70 6.83
N LEU A 25 -13.33 -6.29 7.56
CA LEU A 25 -13.54 -6.66 8.96
C LEU A 25 -13.81 -8.16 9.17
N GLU A 26 -14.15 -8.91 8.12
CA GLU A 26 -14.23 -10.38 8.17
C GLU A 26 -12.85 -11.04 8.44
N LEU A 27 -11.75 -10.30 8.27
CA LEU A 27 -10.40 -10.76 8.61
C LEU A 27 -10.08 -10.68 10.10
N VAL A 28 -10.90 -9.98 10.89
CA VAL A 28 -10.63 -9.77 12.31
C VAL A 28 -10.91 -11.06 13.09
N ASP A 29 -10.04 -11.39 14.04
CA ASP A 29 -10.17 -12.59 14.86
C ASP A 29 -11.52 -12.63 15.58
N GLU A 30 -12.32 -13.67 15.30
CA GLU A 30 -13.63 -13.91 15.91
C GLU A 30 -13.58 -13.96 17.44
N ARG A 31 -12.43 -14.31 18.02
CA ARG A 31 -12.23 -14.35 19.48
C ARG A 31 -12.29 -12.98 20.13
N LEU A 32 -12.09 -11.90 19.36
CA LEU A 32 -12.30 -10.53 19.82
C LEU A 32 -13.79 -10.21 19.98
N LYS A 33 -14.71 -11.01 19.42
CA LYS A 33 -16.17 -10.88 19.60
C LYS A 33 -16.73 -9.48 19.29
N GLY A 34 -16.09 -8.74 18.40
CA GLY A 34 -16.48 -7.36 18.08
C GLY A 34 -16.04 -6.31 19.12
N GLU A 35 -15.30 -6.70 20.16
CA GLU A 35 -14.72 -5.83 21.18
C GLU A 35 -13.42 -5.20 20.66
N TYR A 36 -13.51 -4.45 19.57
CA TYR A 36 -12.40 -3.72 18.96
C TYR A 36 -12.92 -2.48 18.23
N ASP A 37 -12.04 -1.50 18.06
CA ASP A 37 -12.32 -0.32 17.25
C ASP A 37 -12.27 -0.68 15.76
N LYS A 38 -13.42 -0.55 15.09
CA LYS A 38 -13.61 -1.01 13.70
C LYS A 38 -12.80 -0.16 12.73
N GLU A 39 -12.70 1.14 13.00
CA GLU A 39 -11.95 2.09 12.20
C GLU A 39 -10.45 1.79 12.27
N GLN A 40 -9.94 1.51 13.47
CA GLN A 40 -8.54 1.11 13.69
C GLN A 40 -8.24 -0.27 13.08
N ALA A 41 -9.16 -1.23 13.20
CA ALA A 41 -9.00 -2.54 12.58
C ALA A 41 -8.94 -2.45 11.06
N SER A 42 -9.87 -1.72 10.45
CA SER A 42 -9.87 -1.42 9.02
C SER A 42 -8.59 -0.72 8.59
N LEU A 43 -8.11 0.27 9.36
CA LEU A 43 -6.83 0.95 9.12
C LEU A 43 -5.66 -0.05 9.08
N CYS A 44 -5.55 -0.93 10.08
CA CYS A 44 -4.48 -1.92 10.18
C CYS A 44 -4.48 -2.88 8.99
N ILE A 45 -5.66 -3.35 8.58
CA ILE A 45 -5.80 -4.27 7.45
C ILE A 45 -5.41 -3.58 6.15
N ASN A 46 -5.86 -2.34 5.94
CA ASN A 46 -5.51 -1.55 4.76
C ASN A 46 -4.00 -1.30 4.66
N LEU A 47 -3.34 -0.96 5.77
CA LEU A 47 -1.89 -0.85 5.83
C LEU A 47 -1.19 -2.19 5.52
N ALA A 48 -1.70 -3.30 6.03
CA ALA A 48 -1.15 -4.62 5.72
C ALA A 48 -1.25 -4.92 4.21
N LEU A 49 -2.38 -4.60 3.57
CA LEU A 49 -2.56 -4.77 2.12
C LEU A 49 -1.60 -3.91 1.29
N LEU A 50 -1.28 -2.69 1.75
CA LEU A 50 -0.24 -1.84 1.17
C LEU A 50 1.16 -2.45 1.33
N CYS A 51 1.47 -3.03 2.49
CA CYS A 51 2.75 -3.69 2.72
C CYS A 51 2.93 -4.94 1.85
N LEU A 52 1.83 -5.61 1.50
CA LEU A 52 1.83 -6.85 0.74
C LEU A 52 1.94 -6.63 -0.78
N GLN A 53 2.02 -5.39 -1.27
CA GLN A 53 2.10 -5.07 -2.70
C GLN A 53 3.21 -5.88 -3.41
N LYS A 54 2.88 -6.37 -4.61
CA LYS A 54 3.80 -7.22 -5.39
C LYS A 54 5.04 -6.43 -5.84
N MET A 55 4.82 -5.18 -6.24
CA MET A 55 5.87 -4.24 -6.59
C MET A 55 6.44 -3.61 -5.31
N PRO A 56 7.74 -3.77 -5.02
CA PRO A 56 8.38 -3.20 -3.82
C PRO A 56 8.25 -1.68 -3.74
N GLU A 57 8.23 -1.00 -4.89
CA GLU A 57 8.18 0.47 -4.97
C GLU A 57 6.81 1.04 -4.58
N LEU A 58 5.77 0.20 -4.50
CA LEU A 58 4.44 0.58 -4.04
C LEU A 58 4.24 0.35 -2.54
N ARG A 59 5.19 -0.29 -1.86
CA ARG A 59 5.09 -0.53 -0.42
C ARG A 59 5.42 0.77 0.32
N PRO A 60 4.65 1.13 1.36
CA PRO A 60 4.93 2.32 2.15
C PRO A 60 6.23 2.17 2.93
N ASP A 61 6.89 3.30 3.21
CA ASP A 61 8.05 3.34 4.10
C ASP A 61 7.66 2.94 5.53
N ILE A 62 8.55 2.26 6.24
CA ILE A 62 8.26 1.80 7.60
C ILE A 62 8.09 2.96 8.59
N GLY A 63 8.79 4.08 8.40
CA GLY A 63 8.59 5.29 9.17
C GLY A 63 7.19 5.86 8.97
N ASP A 64 6.72 5.88 7.73
CA ASP A 64 5.37 6.32 7.39
C ASP A 64 4.29 5.44 8.05
N ILE A 65 4.44 4.11 7.97
CA ILE A 65 3.53 3.16 8.63
C ILE A 65 3.44 3.45 10.13
N VAL A 66 4.58 3.62 10.80
CA VAL A 66 4.61 3.88 12.25
C VAL A 66 3.94 5.20 12.59
N ARG A 67 4.16 6.25 11.81
CA ARG A 67 3.50 7.56 12.02
C ARG A 67 2.00 7.47 11.83
N ILE A 68 1.52 6.72 10.83
CA ILE A 68 0.09 6.47 10.63
C ILE A 68 -0.51 5.73 11.83
N LEU A 69 0.13 4.65 12.30
CA LEU A 69 -0.34 3.89 13.46
C LEU A 69 -0.32 4.69 14.77
N ARG A 70 0.51 5.74 14.85
CA ARG A 70 0.51 6.70 15.97
C ARG A 70 -0.55 7.80 15.83
N GLY A 71 -1.25 7.88 14.70
CA GLY A 71 -2.18 8.96 14.39
C GLY A 71 -1.49 10.28 14.04
N GLU A 72 -0.20 10.26 13.73
CA GLU A 72 0.60 11.44 13.38
C GLU A 72 0.54 11.78 11.88
N MET A 73 -0.09 10.91 11.08
CA MET A 73 -0.18 11.04 9.63
C MET A 73 -1.42 10.31 9.10
N GLU A 74 -2.06 10.86 8.07
CA GLU A 74 -3.19 10.22 7.40
C GLU A 74 -2.70 9.14 6.39
N VAL A 75 -3.55 8.15 6.16
CA VAL A 75 -3.26 7.06 5.22
C VAL A 75 -3.28 7.60 3.80
N PRO A 76 -2.23 7.37 2.98
CA PRO A 76 -2.31 7.66 1.56
C PRO A 76 -3.42 6.81 0.92
N PRO A 77 -4.21 7.36 -0.02
CA PRO A 77 -5.32 6.63 -0.62
C PRO A 77 -4.84 5.32 -1.23
N LEU A 78 -5.54 4.22 -0.91
CA LEU A 78 -5.19 2.87 -1.36
C LEU A 78 -5.05 2.85 -2.89
N PRO A 79 -4.01 2.18 -3.43
CA PRO A 79 -3.85 2.05 -4.86
C PRO A 79 -5.08 1.36 -5.45
N PHE A 80 -5.44 1.83 -6.65
CA PHE A 80 -6.65 1.51 -7.40
C PHE A 80 -6.89 0.00 -7.64
N GLU A 81 -5.93 -0.89 -7.35
CA GLU A 81 -6.08 -2.34 -7.43
C GLU A 81 -7.18 -2.92 -6.50
N PHE A 82 -7.65 -2.15 -5.51
CA PHE A 82 -8.76 -2.53 -4.63
C PHE A 82 -10.04 -1.72 -4.88
N SER A 83 -10.06 -0.89 -5.92
CA SER A 83 -11.26 -0.18 -6.34
C SER A 83 -12.22 -1.16 -7.03
N PRO A 84 -13.51 -1.19 -6.68
CA PRO A 84 -14.51 -1.98 -7.40
C PRO A 84 -14.75 -1.49 -8.84
N SER A 85 -14.17 -0.33 -9.22
CA SER A 85 -14.24 0.19 -10.58
C SER A 85 -13.05 -0.29 -11.42
N PRO A 86 -13.24 -0.72 -12.68
CA PRO A 86 -12.13 -1.06 -13.57
C PRO A 86 -11.24 0.17 -13.78
N PRO A 87 -9.91 0.01 -13.87
CA PRO A 87 -9.05 1.14 -14.18
C PRO A 87 -9.42 1.66 -15.57
N PRO A 88 -9.60 2.97 -15.75
CA PRO A 88 -9.70 3.54 -17.08
C PRO A 88 -8.41 3.15 -17.84
N PRO A 89 -8.48 2.85 -19.15
CA PRO A 89 -7.31 2.42 -19.91
C PRO A 89 -6.22 3.49 -19.81
N SER A 90 -5.15 3.18 -19.09
CA SER A 90 -4.07 4.10 -18.80
C SER A 90 -3.33 4.45 -20.09
N LYS A 91 -3.36 5.72 -20.49
CA LYS A 91 -2.36 6.24 -21.43
C LYS A 91 -0.99 6.05 -20.78
N LEU A 92 -0.11 5.37 -21.49
CA LEU A 92 1.29 5.12 -21.14
C LEU A 92 1.97 6.44 -20.73
N PHE A 93 2.19 6.64 -19.44
CA PHE A 93 3.08 7.69 -18.97
C PHE A 93 4.52 7.25 -19.24
N HIS A 94 5.03 7.58 -20.42
CA HIS A 94 6.46 7.53 -20.69
C HIS A 94 7.17 8.53 -19.77
N LYS A 95 7.71 8.04 -18.65
CA LYS A 95 8.68 8.79 -17.84
C LYS A 95 9.93 9.03 -18.71
N SER A 96 9.97 10.17 -19.38
CA SER A 96 11.16 10.64 -20.06
C SER A 96 12.21 10.97 -19.00
N ARG A 97 13.23 10.11 -18.93
CA ARG A 97 14.40 10.28 -18.07
C ARG A 97 15.15 11.54 -18.50
N ARG A 98 14.91 12.68 -17.83
CA ARG A 98 15.76 13.86 -17.96
C ARG A 98 17.13 13.54 -17.37
N LYS A 99 18.07 13.22 -18.26
CA LYS A 99 19.50 13.12 -18.00
C LYS A 99 20.04 14.53 -17.75
N GLN A 100 20.32 14.88 -16.50
CA GLN A 100 21.19 16.01 -16.21
C GLN A 100 22.63 15.63 -16.60
N ARG A 101 23.05 16.15 -17.76
CA ARG A 101 24.44 16.43 -18.08
C ARG A 101 24.51 17.93 -18.34
N ALA A 102 25.25 18.65 -17.50
CA ALA A 102 25.83 19.93 -17.85
C ALA A 102 27.12 20.10 -17.03
N ASN A 103 28.21 20.18 -17.78
CA ASN A 103 29.60 20.37 -17.40
C ASN A 103 29.82 21.86 -17.04
N GLY A 104 30.82 22.17 -16.22
CA GLY A 104 31.13 23.56 -15.88
C GLY A 104 32.33 23.71 -14.94
N ASP A 105 33.50 23.37 -15.46
CA ASP A 105 34.85 23.90 -15.22
C ASP A 105 34.98 25.04 -14.20
N ASN A 106 35.92 24.91 -13.25
CA ASN A 106 36.52 26.05 -12.56
C ASN A 106 37.97 25.77 -12.11
N ASN A 107 38.83 26.73 -12.47
CA ASN A 107 40.12 27.14 -11.89
C ASN A 107 41.42 26.40 -12.26
N THR A 108 42.15 27.00 -13.21
CA THR A 108 43.61 27.19 -13.08
C THR A 108 43.97 28.60 -13.56
N SER A 109 44.29 29.49 -12.62
CA SER A 109 44.89 30.80 -12.88
C SER A 109 46.41 30.68 -12.83
N THR A 110 47.05 31.15 -13.89
CA THR A 110 48.33 31.91 -13.94
C THR A 110 49.44 31.56 -12.94
N GLU A 111 50.52 30.99 -13.46
CA GLU A 111 51.82 31.68 -13.66
C GLU A 111 52.52 31.10 -14.90
#